data_AF-A0A2T3AKT9-F1
#
_entry.id   AF-A0A2T3AKT9-F1
#
_cell.length_a   1.000
_cell.length_b   1.000
_cell.length_c   1.000
_cell.angle_alpha   90.00
_cell.angle_beta   90.00
_cell.angle_gamma   90.00
#
_symmetry.space_group_name_H-M   'P 1'
#
loop_
_entity.id
_entity.type
_entity.pdbx_description
1 polymer ?
#
loop_
_entity_poly.entity_id
_entity_poly.type
_entity_poly.pdbx_seq_one_letter_code
_entity_poly.pdbx_strand_id
1 'polypeptide(L)'
;MEHVILHPLPLISISDYVVRHTLRKEPGPVVGALLGQQNGREISIEFAYEVKTSMEGQKDVIIDTEWFDERLEQMKLVHKDRGLDLVGWYTLLPRTGPSTNVLPIHNLVLQRNESAILLGLHVDEIGQDSIGGKLPVTLYETSVEVEGGSKDAHNEDEDKEMKDGDAQLKLKFRELPFVVETGEAEMISMSSVAGGSTNAASAQVREKQTETSARSKGKSEGKGKDKGKGKEAATTQLEKITPATVSLSKENEDLIAALTTKANAIKMLKSRIDLIIKFLHKLPPPYAAEVEAEANTGGSASVEPSQTLLRLIQALVHRLSLVQPADAEEFKEELLREENDVSVIMLLNQLMERVPGTREVGKKFSAVEAGKNAQKQQRASGQGGSQHFGSMSPAGVLL
;
A
#
# COMPACT_ATOMS: atom_id res chain seq x y z
N MET A 1 21.05 9.10 -8.36
CA MET A 1 19.84 8.87 -7.57
C MET A 1 20.09 7.59 -6.82
N GLU A 2 20.12 7.69 -5.51
CA GLU A 2 20.20 6.53 -4.63
C GLU A 2 18.83 5.84 -4.65
N HIS A 3 18.83 4.52 -4.74
CA HIS A 3 17.63 3.72 -4.65
C HIS A 3 17.58 3.12 -3.26
N VAL A 4 16.60 3.56 -2.44
CA VAL A 4 16.46 3.05 -1.08
C VAL A 4 15.37 2.01 -1.03
N ILE A 5 15.75 0.79 -0.66
CA ILE A 5 14.84 -0.31 -0.40
C ILE A 5 14.62 -0.37 1.12
N LEU A 6 13.36 -0.35 1.54
CA LEU A 6 12.97 -0.46 2.93
C LEU A 6 12.23 -1.77 3.16
N HIS A 7 12.79 -2.65 3.98
CA HIS A 7 12.06 -3.83 4.42
C HIS A 7 10.98 -3.47 5.44
N PRO A 8 9.89 -4.26 5.53
CA PRO A 8 8.83 -4.06 6.51
C PRO A 8 9.28 -4.32 7.96
N LEU A 9 10.25 -5.22 8.18
CA LEU A 9 10.71 -5.55 9.54
C LEU A 9 11.26 -4.33 10.31
N PRO A 10 12.16 -3.49 9.76
CA PRO A 10 12.59 -2.23 10.38
C PRO A 10 11.42 -1.35 10.81
N LEU A 11 10.38 -1.20 9.99
CA LEU A 11 9.22 -0.36 10.30
C LEU A 11 8.44 -0.90 11.51
N ILE A 12 8.28 -2.23 11.60
CA ILE A 12 7.63 -2.88 12.73
C ILE A 12 8.48 -2.71 13.99
N SER A 13 9.80 -2.91 13.92
CA SER A 13 10.72 -2.76 15.05
C SER A 13 10.77 -1.32 15.57
N ILE A 14 10.82 -0.33 14.68
CA ILE A 14 10.77 1.10 15.04
C ILE A 14 9.44 1.41 15.72
N SER A 15 8.32 0.94 15.17
CA SER A 15 7.00 1.17 15.75
C SER A 15 6.86 0.55 17.14
N ASP A 16 7.32 -0.69 17.33
CA ASP A 16 7.35 -1.34 18.65
C ASP A 16 8.20 -0.54 19.64
N TYR A 17 9.38 -0.09 19.23
CA TYR A 17 10.25 0.71 20.08
C TYR A 17 9.60 2.03 20.50
N VAL A 18 8.97 2.74 19.56
CA VAL A 18 8.25 4.00 19.85
C VAL A 18 7.14 3.78 20.87
N VAL A 19 6.38 2.69 20.74
CA VAL A 19 5.32 2.34 21.70
C VAL A 19 5.91 1.99 23.06
N ARG A 20 6.98 1.17 23.13
CA ARG A 20 7.64 0.82 24.40
C ARG A 20 8.19 2.05 25.10
N HIS A 21 8.88 2.93 24.37
CA HIS A 21 9.47 4.14 24.90
C HIS A 21 8.40 5.10 25.43
N THR A 22 7.30 5.29 24.67
CA THR A 22 6.16 6.11 25.08
C THR A 22 5.46 5.56 26.32
N LEU A 23 5.26 4.23 26.39
CA LEU A 23 4.57 3.57 27.49
C LEU A 23 5.40 3.55 28.78
N ARG A 24 6.72 3.39 28.65
CA ARG A 24 7.67 3.40 29.77
C ARG A 24 8.01 4.81 30.26
N LYS A 25 7.65 5.86 29.50
CA LYS A 25 7.99 7.27 29.78
C LYS A 25 9.49 7.43 30.02
N GLU A 26 10.29 6.76 29.20
CA GLU A 26 11.73 6.90 29.25
C GLU A 26 12.13 8.35 28.92
N PRO A 27 13.14 8.91 29.60
CA PRO A 27 13.60 10.27 29.31
C PRO A 27 14.44 10.30 28.04
N GLY A 28 14.19 11.29 27.18
CA GLY A 28 14.97 11.55 25.96
C GLY A 28 14.18 11.33 24.67
N PRO A 29 14.75 11.68 23.51
CA PRO A 29 14.14 11.38 22.22
C PRO A 29 14.37 9.92 21.81
N VAL A 30 13.43 9.39 21.05
CA VAL A 30 13.57 8.08 20.40
C VAL A 30 14.65 8.18 19.33
N VAL A 31 15.74 7.43 19.50
CA VAL A 31 16.83 7.30 18.54
C VAL A 31 17.14 5.82 18.37
N GLY A 32 17.39 5.41 17.14
CA GLY A 32 17.97 4.10 16.88
C GLY A 32 18.76 4.06 15.58
N ALA A 33 19.50 2.99 15.39
CA ALA A 33 20.34 2.77 14.22
C ALA A 33 19.68 1.82 13.23
N LEU A 34 20.02 2.02 11.96
CA LEU A 34 19.56 1.24 10.81
C LEU A 34 20.74 0.46 10.26
N LEU A 35 20.53 -0.85 10.15
CA LEU A 35 21.45 -1.81 9.56
C LEU A 35 20.89 -2.26 8.21
N GLY A 36 21.80 -2.42 7.26
CA GLY A 36 21.43 -2.70 5.88
C GLY A 36 22.60 -3.10 5.02
N GLN A 37 22.34 -3.32 3.74
CA GLN A 37 23.38 -3.56 2.75
C GLN A 37 23.50 -2.35 1.83
N GLN A 38 24.72 -1.99 1.50
CA GLN A 38 25.01 -0.94 0.53
C GLN A 38 25.62 -1.58 -0.72
N ASN A 39 24.79 -1.76 -1.75
CA ASN A 39 25.20 -2.29 -3.05
C ASN A 39 25.39 -1.14 -4.04
N GLY A 40 26.54 -0.46 -3.90
CA GLY A 40 26.87 0.71 -4.73
C GLY A 40 25.96 1.90 -4.45
N ARG A 41 24.96 2.11 -5.30
CA ARG A 41 23.96 3.21 -5.18
C ARG A 41 22.60 2.74 -4.65
N GLU A 42 22.47 1.46 -4.42
CA GLU A 42 21.28 0.86 -3.83
C GLU A 42 21.56 0.56 -2.36
N ILE A 43 20.64 1.01 -1.51
CA ILE A 43 20.75 0.90 -0.07
C ILE A 43 19.52 0.15 0.42
N SER A 44 19.71 -1.08 0.92
CA SER A 44 18.64 -1.87 1.52
C SER A 44 18.69 -1.74 3.04
N ILE A 45 17.59 -1.31 3.65
CA ILE A 45 17.43 -1.24 5.11
C ILE A 45 16.70 -2.52 5.54
N GLU A 46 17.41 -3.41 6.23
CA GLU A 46 16.90 -4.73 6.62
C GLU A 46 16.62 -4.85 8.12
N PHE A 47 17.34 -4.13 8.96
CA PHE A 47 17.20 -4.24 10.40
C PHE A 47 17.31 -2.89 11.10
N ALA A 48 16.63 -2.75 12.24
CA ALA A 48 16.67 -1.54 13.06
C ALA A 48 16.80 -1.94 14.53
N TYR A 49 17.60 -1.18 15.29
CA TYR A 49 17.74 -1.38 16.73
C TYR A 49 17.78 -0.05 17.48
N GLU A 50 17.32 -0.10 18.72
CA GLU A 50 17.29 1.07 19.62
C GLU A 50 18.69 1.48 20.08
N VAL A 51 18.89 2.78 20.22
CA VAL A 51 20.12 3.35 20.75
C VAL A 51 19.84 4.00 22.09
N LYS A 52 20.66 3.72 23.09
CA LYS A 52 20.53 4.35 24.39
C LYS A 52 20.93 5.82 24.29
N THR A 53 19.96 6.69 24.54
CA THR A 53 20.17 8.13 24.69
C THR A 53 20.10 8.51 26.16
N SER A 54 21.09 9.27 26.62
CA SER A 54 21.01 9.97 27.90
C SER A 54 20.70 11.44 27.63
N MET A 55 19.84 12.03 28.45
CA MET A 55 19.53 13.44 28.39
C MET A 55 20.28 14.15 29.51
N GLU A 56 21.34 14.89 29.16
CA GLU A 56 22.07 15.74 30.12
C GLU A 56 21.58 17.19 29.95
N GLY A 57 20.63 17.59 30.80
CA GLY A 57 19.98 18.90 30.70
C GLY A 57 18.90 18.99 29.60
N GLN A 58 18.24 20.13 29.52
CA GLN A 58 16.99 20.29 28.76
C GLN A 58 17.17 20.36 27.23
N LYS A 59 18.40 20.27 26.69
CA LYS A 59 18.66 20.62 25.29
C LYS A 59 19.65 19.72 24.54
N ASP A 60 20.58 19.04 25.22
CA ASP A 60 21.59 18.22 24.56
C ASP A 60 21.31 16.73 24.77
N VAL A 61 21.13 16.04 23.64
CA VAL A 61 20.89 14.60 23.59
C VAL A 61 22.23 13.95 23.36
N ILE A 62 22.69 13.18 24.35
CA ILE A 62 23.97 12.48 24.29
C ILE A 62 23.69 11.01 24.02
N ILE A 63 24.30 10.49 22.96
CA ILE A 63 24.31 9.06 22.67
C ILE A 63 25.49 8.44 23.40
N ASP A 64 25.23 7.33 24.09
CA ASP A 64 26.30 6.52 24.67
C ASP A 64 27.09 5.85 23.54
N THR A 65 28.25 6.41 23.23
CA THR A 65 29.11 5.96 22.12
C THR A 65 29.73 4.60 22.37
N GLU A 66 30.04 4.27 23.62
CA GLU A 66 30.65 2.98 23.98
C GLU A 66 29.63 1.86 23.83
N TRP A 67 28.44 2.06 24.39
CA TRP A 67 27.34 1.11 24.21
C TRP A 67 26.93 0.98 22.74
N PHE A 68 26.94 2.08 21.98
CA PHE A 68 26.62 2.06 20.55
C PHE A 68 27.58 1.18 19.76
N ASP A 69 28.88 1.29 20.02
CA ASP A 69 29.91 0.52 19.33
C ASP A 69 29.87 -0.95 19.66
N GLU A 70 29.79 -1.28 20.95
CA GLU A 70 29.61 -2.67 21.38
C GLU A 70 28.36 -3.29 20.75
N ARG A 71 27.25 -2.53 20.72
CA ARG A 71 26.00 -3.01 20.15
C ARG A 71 26.10 -3.18 18.64
N LEU A 72 26.74 -2.24 17.95
CA LEU A 72 26.96 -2.31 16.51
C LEU A 72 27.78 -3.57 16.16
N GLU A 73 28.86 -3.84 16.89
CA GLU A 73 29.67 -5.05 16.69
C GLU A 73 28.88 -6.34 16.96
N GLN A 74 28.05 -6.37 18.00
CA GLN A 74 27.16 -7.51 18.28
C GLN A 74 26.17 -7.74 17.14
N MET A 75 25.55 -6.68 16.61
CA MET A 75 24.59 -6.83 15.52
C MET A 75 25.28 -7.24 14.21
N LYS A 76 26.46 -6.69 13.91
CA LYS A 76 27.31 -7.17 12.81
C LYS A 76 27.65 -8.64 12.97
N LEU A 77 27.91 -9.11 14.20
CA LEU A 77 28.22 -10.51 14.50
C LEU A 77 27.05 -11.46 14.26
N VAL A 78 25.84 -11.06 14.64
CA VAL A 78 24.61 -11.86 14.46
C VAL A 78 24.25 -11.98 12.98
N HIS A 79 24.50 -10.94 12.19
CA HIS A 79 24.13 -10.85 10.78
C HIS A 79 25.33 -10.96 9.81
N LYS A 80 26.39 -11.66 10.21
CA LYS A 80 27.60 -11.86 9.38
C LYS A 80 27.31 -12.58 8.06
N ASP A 81 26.29 -13.41 8.03
CA ASP A 81 25.83 -14.16 6.86
C ASP A 81 25.29 -13.24 5.76
N ARG A 82 24.67 -12.12 6.14
CA ARG A 82 24.09 -11.13 5.23
C ARG A 82 24.98 -9.93 4.95
N GLY A 83 26.05 -9.73 5.74
CA GLY A 83 26.95 -8.59 5.56
C GLY A 83 26.29 -7.24 5.87
N LEU A 84 25.40 -7.19 6.86
CA LEU A 84 24.73 -5.95 7.26
C LEU A 84 25.72 -5.00 7.94
N ASP A 85 25.74 -3.74 7.49
CA ASP A 85 26.50 -2.65 8.09
C ASP A 85 25.56 -1.47 8.46
N LEU A 86 26.06 -0.54 9.27
CA LEU A 86 25.36 0.67 9.66
C LEU A 86 25.12 1.50 8.40
N VAL A 87 23.85 1.65 8.03
CA VAL A 87 23.41 2.42 6.85
C VAL A 87 22.89 3.81 7.24
N GLY A 88 22.37 3.94 8.46
CA GLY A 88 21.75 5.17 8.89
C GLY A 88 21.19 5.08 10.29
N TRP A 89 20.29 5.99 10.59
CA TRP A 89 19.63 6.08 11.88
C TRP A 89 18.20 6.60 11.74
N TYR A 90 17.38 6.38 12.76
CA TYR A 90 15.99 6.81 12.77
C TYR A 90 15.65 7.63 14.01
N THR A 91 14.68 8.51 13.85
CA THR A 91 14.11 9.29 14.95
C THR A 91 12.66 9.71 14.66
N LEU A 92 12.02 10.31 15.65
CA LEU A 92 10.68 10.89 15.51
C LEU A 92 10.81 12.32 14.97
N LEU A 93 10.14 12.60 13.86
CA LEU A 93 10.16 13.93 13.23
C LEU A 93 8.75 14.49 13.05
N PRO A 94 8.55 15.79 13.29
CA PRO A 94 7.33 16.46 12.87
C PRO A 94 7.27 16.51 11.33
N ARG A 95 6.08 16.68 10.77
CA ARG A 95 5.86 16.79 9.31
C ARG A 95 6.62 17.95 8.66
N THR A 96 7.02 18.95 9.43
CA THR A 96 7.79 20.11 8.98
C THR A 96 9.26 19.79 8.65
N GLY A 97 9.73 18.58 8.97
CA GLY A 97 11.09 18.12 8.67
C GLY A 97 12.02 18.08 9.89
N PRO A 98 13.29 17.71 9.68
CA PRO A 98 14.28 17.58 10.75
C PRO A 98 14.55 18.92 11.45
N SER A 99 14.50 18.91 12.77
CA SER A 99 14.82 20.07 13.61
C SER A 99 16.32 20.17 13.90
N THR A 100 16.82 21.34 14.31
CA THR A 100 18.24 21.56 14.63
C THR A 100 18.79 20.60 15.69
N ASN A 101 17.93 20.05 16.55
CA ASN A 101 18.30 19.08 17.60
C ASN A 101 18.81 17.74 17.03
N VAL A 102 18.56 17.48 15.75
CA VAL A 102 18.94 16.26 15.03
C VAL A 102 20.40 16.32 14.55
N LEU A 103 20.95 17.53 14.36
CA LEU A 103 22.30 17.74 13.81
C LEU A 103 23.43 17.12 14.66
N PRO A 104 23.45 17.27 16.00
CA PRO A 104 24.52 16.68 16.81
C PRO A 104 24.57 15.15 16.70
N ILE A 105 23.38 14.52 16.75
CA ILE A 105 23.24 13.07 16.58
C ILE A 105 23.67 12.66 15.18
N HIS A 106 23.22 13.39 14.17
CA HIS A 106 23.56 13.08 12.79
C HIS A 106 25.07 13.15 12.54
N ASN A 107 25.75 14.16 13.07
CA ASN A 107 27.21 14.29 12.97
C ASN A 107 27.93 13.12 13.65
N LEU A 108 27.42 12.63 14.79
CA LEU A 108 27.99 11.46 15.46
C LEU A 108 27.87 10.19 14.59
N VAL A 109 26.72 10.01 13.93
CA VAL A 109 26.52 8.87 13.02
C VAL A 109 27.38 9.04 11.76
N LEU A 110 27.54 10.26 11.26
CA LEU A 110 28.40 10.57 10.10
C LEU A 110 29.88 10.27 10.34
N GLN A 111 30.37 10.36 11.59
CA GLN A 111 31.73 9.95 11.94
C GLN A 111 31.97 8.44 11.74
N ARG A 112 30.91 7.64 11.72
CA ARG A 112 30.98 6.18 11.57
C ARG A 112 30.60 5.73 10.17
N ASN A 113 29.67 6.43 9.53
CA ASN A 113 29.28 6.21 8.15
C ASN A 113 29.14 7.56 7.43
N GLU A 114 29.99 7.79 6.44
CA GLU A 114 30.05 9.02 5.64
C GLU A 114 28.77 9.31 4.84
N SER A 115 27.91 8.30 4.61
CA SER A 115 26.66 8.41 3.85
C SER A 115 25.44 7.91 4.66
N ALA A 116 25.37 8.32 5.93
CA ALA A 116 24.29 7.92 6.82
C ALA A 116 22.93 8.51 6.42
N ILE A 117 21.93 7.66 6.20
CA ILE A 117 20.55 8.09 5.93
C ILE A 117 19.81 8.38 7.25
N LEU A 118 18.94 9.39 7.25
CA LEU A 118 18.01 9.68 8.35
C LEU A 118 16.59 9.22 8.00
N LEU A 119 16.03 8.31 8.79
CA LEU A 119 14.63 7.91 8.71
C LEU A 119 13.80 8.65 9.76
N GLY A 120 12.89 9.50 9.30
CA GLY A 120 11.92 10.21 10.13
C GLY A 120 10.58 9.50 10.18
N LEU A 121 10.16 9.08 11.37
CA LEU A 121 8.78 8.63 11.60
C LEU A 121 7.92 9.82 12.04
N HIS A 122 6.81 10.04 11.34
CA HIS A 122 5.88 11.14 11.60
C HIS A 122 4.75 10.72 12.52
N VAL A 123 4.90 10.99 13.82
CA VAL A 123 3.89 10.60 14.84
C VAL A 123 2.53 11.23 14.57
N ASP A 124 2.50 12.46 14.06
CA ASP A 124 1.26 13.21 13.77
C ASP A 124 0.40 12.57 12.68
N GLU A 125 0.99 11.75 11.81
CA GLU A 125 0.30 11.04 10.72
C GLU A 125 -0.12 9.61 11.14
N ILE A 126 0.28 9.15 12.33
CA ILE A 126 -0.10 7.83 12.85
C ILE A 126 -1.57 7.88 13.27
N GLY A 127 -2.45 7.32 12.43
CA GLY A 127 -3.89 7.21 12.69
C GLY A 127 -4.77 8.20 11.91
N GLN A 128 -4.19 9.06 11.07
CA GLN A 128 -4.96 9.80 10.06
C GLN A 128 -4.98 9.00 8.76
N ASP A 129 -6.15 8.88 8.13
CA ASP A 129 -6.29 8.26 6.81
C ASP A 129 -5.52 9.10 5.79
N SER A 130 -4.25 8.74 5.56
CA SER A 130 -3.42 9.44 4.60
C SER A 130 -4.00 9.26 3.19
N ILE A 131 -4.15 10.37 2.47
CA ILE A 131 -4.73 10.36 1.12
C ILE A 131 -3.83 9.51 0.22
N GLY A 132 -4.26 8.27 -0.03
CA GLY A 132 -3.58 7.31 -0.89
C GLY A 132 -2.60 6.37 -0.18
N GLY A 133 -2.71 6.16 1.14
CA GLY A 133 -2.01 5.09 1.85
C GLY A 133 -0.50 5.27 1.93
N LYS A 134 -0.01 6.51 1.89
CA LYS A 134 1.42 6.80 2.08
C LYS A 134 1.79 6.46 3.53
N LEU A 135 2.88 5.73 3.69
CA LEU A 135 3.45 5.42 5.01
C LEU A 135 3.91 6.73 5.69
N PRO A 136 3.73 6.86 7.02
CA PRO A 136 4.09 8.06 7.79
C PRO A 136 5.61 8.13 8.03
N VAL A 137 6.41 7.87 6.98
CA VAL A 137 7.87 7.78 7.04
C VAL A 137 8.47 8.58 5.89
N THR A 138 9.53 9.33 6.20
CA THR A 138 10.32 10.07 5.22
C THR A 138 11.80 9.78 5.44
N LEU A 139 12.51 9.49 4.36
CA LEU A 139 13.95 9.28 4.37
C LEU A 139 14.66 10.54 3.88
N TYR A 140 15.74 10.91 4.55
CA TYR A 140 16.54 12.08 4.22
C TYR A 140 17.99 11.68 3.98
N GLU A 141 18.53 12.12 2.85
CA GLU A 141 19.97 12.16 2.55
C GLU A 141 20.54 13.48 3.06
N THR A 142 21.81 13.46 3.39
CA THR A 142 22.55 14.65 3.76
C THR A 142 23.41 15.14 2.61
N SER A 143 23.18 16.38 2.20
CA SER A 143 24.02 17.09 1.24
C SER A 143 24.69 18.28 1.92
N VAL A 144 26.01 18.39 1.74
CA VAL A 144 26.77 19.55 2.21
C VAL A 144 26.81 20.56 1.08
N GLU A 145 26.04 21.65 1.20
CA GLU A 145 26.12 22.75 0.25
C GLU A 145 27.04 23.84 0.82
N VAL A 146 28.02 24.25 0.01
CA VAL A 146 28.78 25.48 0.26
C VAL A 146 27.85 26.62 -0.11
N GLU A 147 27.41 27.40 0.88
CA GLU A 147 26.78 28.69 0.61
C GLU A 147 27.85 29.58 -0.04
N GLY A 148 27.85 29.65 -1.37
CA GLY A 148 28.69 30.58 -2.11
C GLY A 148 28.37 31.97 -1.61
N GLY A 149 29.39 32.65 -1.06
CA GLY A 149 29.28 34.02 -0.57
C GLY A 149 28.41 34.84 -1.50
N SER A 150 27.33 35.38 -0.96
CA SER A 150 26.44 36.27 -1.67
C SER A 150 27.28 37.33 -2.39
N LYS A 151 27.19 37.30 -3.72
CA LYS A 151 27.71 38.31 -4.62
C LYS A 151 26.98 39.63 -4.35
N ASP A 152 27.41 40.37 -3.34
CA ASP A 152 27.22 41.82 -3.30
C ASP A 152 28.42 42.47 -4.00
N ALA A 153 28.51 42.26 -5.30
CA ALA A 153 29.42 43.00 -6.17
C ALA A 153 28.72 44.27 -6.66
N HIS A 154 28.58 45.24 -5.75
CA HIS A 154 28.54 46.65 -6.06
C HIS A 154 29.05 47.43 -4.84
N ASN A 155 30.37 47.41 -4.65
CA ASN A 155 31.09 48.60 -4.22
C ASN A 155 32.56 48.45 -4.61
N GLU A 156 33.01 49.43 -5.37
CA GLU A 156 34.39 49.70 -5.73
C GLU A 156 35.17 49.94 -4.43
N ASP A 157 36.17 49.10 -4.17
CA ASP A 157 37.43 49.47 -3.52
C ASP A 157 38.36 48.26 -3.59
N GLU A 158 39.40 48.40 -4.41
CA GLU A 158 40.51 47.47 -4.53
C GLU A 158 41.25 47.38 -3.18
N ASP A 159 41.78 46.18 -2.90
CA ASP A 159 42.59 45.80 -1.72
C ASP A 159 41.83 45.51 -0.40
N LYS A 160 41.26 44.29 -0.32
CA LYS A 160 41.13 43.56 0.95
C LYS A 160 41.89 42.23 0.87
N GLU A 161 42.80 42.04 1.83
CA GLU A 161 43.54 40.79 2.06
C GLU A 161 42.60 39.58 2.08
N MET A 162 43.00 38.50 1.39
CA MET A 162 42.30 37.21 1.38
C MET A 162 42.40 36.57 2.77
N LYS A 163 41.57 37.01 3.71
CA LYS A 163 41.35 36.29 4.97
C LYS A 163 40.40 35.14 4.64
N ASP A 164 40.91 33.93 4.77
CA ASP A 164 40.22 32.64 4.62
C ASP A 164 38.98 32.65 5.54
N GLY A 165 37.87 33.15 5.00
CA GLY A 165 36.61 33.23 5.72
C GLY A 165 35.97 31.86 5.63
N ASP A 166 36.00 31.12 6.74
CA ASP A 166 35.34 29.82 6.88
C ASP A 166 33.95 29.85 6.22
N ALA A 167 33.86 29.27 5.02
CA ALA A 167 32.58 29.08 4.36
C ALA A 167 31.77 28.17 5.29
N GLN A 168 30.72 28.71 5.93
CA GLN A 168 29.89 27.92 6.83
C GLN A 168 29.17 26.84 6.02
N LEU A 169 29.72 25.63 6.03
CA LEU A 169 29.14 24.44 5.43
C LEU A 169 27.81 24.14 6.15
N LYS A 170 26.68 24.46 5.50
CA LYS A 170 25.36 24.13 6.02
C LYS A 170 24.94 22.77 5.49
N LEU A 171 24.76 21.84 6.43
CA LEU A 171 24.26 20.51 6.16
C LEU A 171 22.76 20.60 5.86
N LYS A 172 22.37 20.23 4.63
CA LYS A 172 20.97 20.24 4.17
C LYS A 172 20.46 18.82 4.01
N PHE A 173 19.26 18.59 4.52
CA PHE A 173 18.56 17.33 4.37
C PHE A 173 17.71 17.35 3.10
N ARG A 174 17.86 16.32 2.27
CA ARG A 174 17.09 16.13 1.04
C ARG A 174 16.25 14.88 1.16
N GLU A 175 14.95 14.98 0.87
CA GLU A 175 14.07 13.80 0.85
C GLU A 175 14.47 12.81 -0.24
N LEU A 176 14.56 11.53 0.13
CA LEU A 176 14.82 10.42 -0.77
C LEU A 176 13.53 9.62 -1.04
N PRO A 177 13.24 9.28 -2.32
CA PRO A 177 12.21 8.29 -2.61
C PRO A 177 12.67 6.91 -2.16
N PHE A 178 11.75 6.12 -1.62
CA PHE A 178 12.02 4.75 -1.21
C PHE A 178 10.95 3.81 -1.77
N VAL A 179 11.33 2.55 -1.90
CA VAL A 179 10.46 1.43 -2.29
C VAL A 179 10.43 0.45 -1.14
N VAL A 180 9.24 -0.07 -0.82
CA VAL A 180 9.09 -1.12 0.18
C VAL A 180 9.21 -2.45 -0.53
N GLU A 181 10.22 -3.23 -0.20
CA GLU A 181 10.38 -4.59 -0.68
C GLU A 181 10.23 -5.58 0.48
N THR A 182 9.67 -6.74 0.19
CA THR A 182 9.50 -7.80 1.19
C THR A 182 10.39 -8.97 0.82
N GLY A 183 11.17 -9.46 1.77
CA GLY A 183 11.85 -10.75 1.62
C GLY A 183 10.83 -11.90 1.56
N GLU A 184 11.25 -13.08 1.09
CA GLU A 184 10.34 -14.24 0.97
C GLU A 184 9.62 -14.57 2.29
N ALA A 185 10.37 -14.62 3.39
CA ALA A 185 9.81 -14.88 4.71
C ALA A 185 8.85 -13.77 5.16
N GLU A 186 9.22 -12.49 4.92
CA GLU A 186 8.39 -11.34 5.29
C GLU A 186 7.10 -11.30 4.49
N MET A 187 7.16 -11.59 3.17
CA MET A 187 6.01 -11.66 2.29
C MET A 187 4.99 -12.68 2.79
N ILE A 188 5.44 -13.88 3.16
CA ILE A 188 4.57 -14.94 3.69
C ILE A 188 3.95 -14.50 5.02
N SER A 189 4.74 -13.94 5.94
CA SER A 189 4.25 -13.45 7.23
C SER A 189 3.23 -12.31 7.07
N MET A 190 3.52 -11.31 6.22
CA MET A 190 2.62 -10.18 5.96
C MET A 190 1.33 -10.63 5.29
N SER A 191 1.40 -11.55 4.32
CA SER A 191 0.21 -12.12 3.68
C SER A 191 -0.69 -12.82 4.70
N SER A 192 -0.11 -13.54 5.67
CA SER A 192 -0.89 -14.18 6.73
C SER A 192 -1.54 -13.15 7.68
N VAL A 193 -0.83 -12.08 8.05
CA VAL A 193 -1.36 -11.05 8.95
C VAL A 193 -2.44 -10.22 8.25
N ALA A 194 -2.19 -9.80 7.01
CA ALA A 194 -3.14 -9.04 6.20
C ALA A 194 -4.39 -9.89 5.84
N GLY A 195 -4.18 -11.14 5.43
CA GLY A 195 -5.25 -12.10 5.14
C GLY A 195 -6.07 -12.50 6.37
N GLY A 196 -5.52 -12.38 7.58
CA GLY A 196 -6.25 -12.57 8.83
C GLY A 196 -7.27 -11.46 9.11
N SER A 197 -6.98 -10.23 8.68
CA SER A 197 -7.89 -9.08 8.85
C SER A 197 -9.13 -9.17 7.97
N THR A 198 -9.00 -9.72 6.75
CA THR A 198 -10.12 -9.89 5.81
C THR A 198 -10.88 -11.20 6.02
N ASN A 199 -10.23 -12.27 6.50
CA ASN A 199 -10.85 -13.58 6.68
C ASN A 199 -11.40 -13.88 8.09
N ALA A 200 -11.26 -12.98 9.07
CA ALA A 200 -11.83 -13.20 10.41
C ALA A 200 -13.37 -13.37 10.37
N ALA A 201 -14.05 -12.80 9.37
CA ALA A 201 -15.49 -13.04 9.13
C ALA A 201 -15.79 -14.42 8.51
N SER A 202 -14.81 -15.06 7.87
CA SER A 202 -14.98 -16.33 7.13
C SER A 202 -14.38 -17.54 7.86
N ALA A 203 -13.43 -17.34 8.78
CA ALA A 203 -12.81 -18.40 9.58
C ALA A 203 -13.80 -19.07 10.57
N GLN A 204 -14.77 -18.32 11.08
CA GLN A 204 -15.85 -18.87 11.92
C GLN A 204 -16.75 -19.87 11.17
N VAL A 205 -16.75 -19.85 9.83
CA VAL A 205 -17.52 -20.81 9.00
C VAL A 205 -16.70 -22.08 8.72
N ARG A 206 -15.36 -21.98 8.67
CA ARG A 206 -14.50 -23.13 8.33
C ARG A 206 -14.28 -24.08 9.50
N GLU A 207 -14.18 -23.58 10.73
CA GLU A 207 -14.04 -24.44 11.93
C GLU A 207 -15.27 -25.33 12.18
N LYS A 208 -16.48 -24.86 11.83
CA LYS A 208 -17.71 -25.68 11.95
C LYS A 208 -17.83 -26.81 10.91
N GLN A 209 -17.05 -26.78 9.82
CA GLN A 209 -17.07 -27.85 8.81
C GLN A 209 -16.03 -28.94 9.07
N THR A 210 -14.95 -28.66 9.81
CA THR A 210 -13.91 -29.66 10.12
C THR A 210 -14.22 -30.53 11.34
N GLU A 211 -15.04 -30.06 12.28
CA GLU A 211 -15.42 -30.88 13.46
C GLU A 211 -16.52 -31.92 13.17
N THR A 212 -17.28 -31.78 12.08
CA THR A 212 -18.32 -32.75 11.71
C THR A 212 -17.83 -33.90 10.82
N SER A 213 -16.65 -33.78 10.21
CA SER A 213 -16.05 -34.81 9.34
C SER A 213 -15.06 -35.75 10.02
N ALA A 214 -14.65 -35.49 11.27
CA ALA A 214 -13.63 -36.28 11.97
C ALA A 214 -14.20 -37.40 12.89
N ARG A 215 -15.53 -37.53 13.02
CA ARG A 215 -16.14 -38.51 13.96
C ARG A 215 -16.83 -39.72 13.31
N SER A 216 -16.65 -39.95 12.01
CA SER A 216 -17.28 -41.08 11.29
C SER A 216 -16.29 -41.94 10.50
N LYS A 217 -15.22 -42.43 11.15
CA LYS A 217 -14.48 -43.60 10.66
C LYS A 217 -13.82 -44.36 11.81
N GLY A 218 -14.56 -45.31 12.38
CA GLY A 218 -14.05 -46.25 13.38
C GLY A 218 -15.08 -47.29 13.80
N LYS A 219 -15.02 -48.48 13.16
CA LYS A 219 -15.49 -49.81 13.60
C LYS A 219 -16.93 -49.98 14.14
N SER A 220 -17.72 -50.84 13.49
CA SER A 220 -17.97 -52.21 14.01
C SER A 220 -18.87 -53.05 13.08
N GLU A 221 -18.42 -54.28 12.78
CA GLU A 221 -19.29 -55.42 12.54
C GLU A 221 -20.00 -55.80 13.86
N GLY A 222 -21.24 -56.31 13.80
CA GLY A 222 -21.83 -57.06 14.90
C GLY A 222 -23.31 -56.76 15.24
N LYS A 223 -24.21 -57.35 14.47
CA LYS A 223 -25.42 -58.09 14.92
C LYS A 223 -26.08 -57.68 16.26
N GLY A 224 -27.27 -57.09 16.18
CA GLY A 224 -28.17 -56.90 17.34
C GLY A 224 -29.55 -56.41 16.93
N LYS A 225 -30.59 -57.02 17.48
CA LYS A 225 -32.02 -56.98 17.11
C LYS A 225 -32.77 -56.18 18.17
N ASP A 226 -33.47 -55.08 17.83
CA ASP A 226 -34.75 -54.72 18.47
C ASP A 226 -35.53 -53.62 17.73
N LYS A 227 -36.84 -53.68 17.91
CA LYS A 227 -37.93 -52.89 17.33
C LYS A 227 -38.01 -51.46 17.90
N GLY A 228 -38.58 -50.55 17.09
CA GLY A 228 -39.68 -49.70 17.58
C GLY A 228 -39.61 -48.19 17.30
N LYS A 229 -40.54 -47.77 16.43
CA LYS A 229 -41.34 -46.51 16.46
C LYS A 229 -40.64 -45.15 16.33
N GLY A 230 -41.12 -44.38 15.34
CA GLY A 230 -41.56 -43.00 15.60
C GLY A 230 -41.26 -41.92 14.57
N LYS A 231 -42.10 -41.85 13.53
CA LYS A 231 -42.58 -40.65 12.81
C LYS A 231 -41.61 -39.51 12.45
N GLU A 232 -41.39 -39.40 11.15
CA GLU A 232 -41.08 -38.19 10.40
C GLU A 232 -42.08 -37.06 10.67
N ALA A 233 -41.55 -35.85 10.84
CA ALA A 233 -42.23 -34.60 10.50
C ALA A 233 -41.20 -33.67 9.88
N ALA A 234 -41.29 -33.52 8.56
CA ALA A 234 -40.51 -32.58 7.77
C ALA A 234 -40.96 -31.14 8.07
N THR A 235 -40.01 -30.27 8.41
CA THR A 235 -40.21 -28.82 8.38
C THR A 235 -39.16 -28.21 7.46
N THR A 236 -39.60 -27.94 6.23
CA THR A 236 -38.95 -27.06 5.27
C THR A 236 -38.74 -25.68 5.90
N GLN A 237 -37.48 -25.26 6.07
CA GLN A 237 -37.17 -23.85 6.29
C GLN A 237 -36.48 -23.30 5.04
N LEU A 238 -37.20 -22.41 4.36
CA LEU A 238 -36.65 -21.51 3.34
C LEU A 238 -35.69 -20.55 4.04
N GLU A 239 -34.39 -20.65 3.74
CA GLU A 239 -33.46 -19.58 4.07
C GLU A 239 -33.64 -18.40 3.11
N LYS A 240 -34.03 -17.27 3.69
CA LYS A 240 -34.02 -15.95 3.07
C LYS A 240 -32.57 -15.56 2.77
N ILE A 241 -32.23 -15.45 1.49
CA ILE A 241 -30.99 -14.84 1.02
C ILE A 241 -31.07 -13.34 1.33
N THR A 242 -30.17 -12.85 2.19
CA THR A 242 -29.93 -11.41 2.40
C THR A 242 -28.79 -10.95 1.47
N PRO A 243 -28.81 -9.71 0.94
CA PRO A 243 -27.98 -9.28 -0.19
C PRO A 243 -26.51 -8.94 0.16
N ALA A 244 -25.99 -9.34 1.32
CA ALA A 244 -24.69 -8.89 1.81
C ALA A 244 -23.54 -9.91 1.64
N THR A 245 -23.79 -11.06 1.02
CA THR A 245 -22.78 -12.12 0.82
C THR A 245 -22.64 -12.53 -0.65
N VAL A 246 -22.81 -11.58 -1.57
CA VAL A 246 -22.33 -11.76 -2.94
C VAL A 246 -20.84 -11.45 -2.92
N SER A 247 -20.02 -12.49 -2.76
CA SER A 247 -18.61 -12.42 -3.14
C SER A 247 -18.56 -11.87 -4.56
N LEU A 248 -17.98 -10.69 -4.73
CA LEU A 248 -17.80 -10.10 -6.05
C LEU A 248 -17.03 -11.09 -6.92
N SER A 249 -17.34 -11.18 -8.21
CA SER A 249 -16.49 -11.95 -9.12
C SER A 249 -15.07 -11.39 -9.04
N LYS A 250 -14.07 -12.24 -9.19
CA LYS A 250 -12.66 -11.83 -9.20
C LYS A 250 -12.40 -10.64 -10.14
N GLU A 251 -13.10 -10.62 -11.27
CA GLU A 251 -13.07 -9.53 -12.26
C GLU A 251 -13.60 -8.19 -11.72
N ASN A 252 -14.65 -8.22 -10.89
CA ASN A 252 -15.19 -7.02 -10.26
C ASN A 252 -14.27 -6.50 -9.16
N GLU A 253 -13.59 -7.38 -8.42
CA GLU A 253 -12.57 -6.99 -7.44
C GLU A 253 -11.37 -6.33 -8.13
N ASP A 254 -10.89 -6.91 -9.24
CA ASP A 254 -9.82 -6.34 -10.06
C ASP A 254 -10.20 -4.97 -10.64
N LEU A 255 -11.45 -4.81 -11.11
CA LEU A 255 -11.96 -3.53 -11.61
C LEU A 255 -12.06 -2.47 -10.51
N ILE A 256 -12.53 -2.84 -9.32
CA ILE A 256 -12.57 -1.94 -8.16
C ILE A 256 -11.16 -1.53 -7.74
N ALA A 257 -10.20 -2.46 -7.73
CA ALA A 257 -8.80 -2.15 -7.43
C ALA A 257 -8.21 -1.16 -8.45
N ALA A 258 -8.48 -1.37 -9.74
CA ALA A 258 -8.04 -0.48 -10.81
C ALA A 258 -8.67 0.92 -10.69
N LEU A 259 -9.99 1.00 -10.45
CA LEU A 259 -10.69 2.28 -10.26
C LEU A 259 -10.22 3.02 -9.01
N THR A 260 -9.99 2.30 -7.91
CA THR A 260 -9.47 2.87 -6.66
C THR A 260 -8.06 3.43 -6.87
N THR A 261 -7.22 2.72 -7.62
CA THR A 261 -5.88 3.19 -7.98
C THR A 261 -5.93 4.48 -8.80
N LYS A 262 -6.81 4.54 -9.81
CA LYS A 262 -7.03 5.77 -10.62
C LYS A 262 -7.55 6.92 -9.76
N ALA A 263 -8.52 6.68 -8.89
CA ALA A 263 -9.09 7.70 -8.00
C ALA A 263 -8.04 8.25 -7.02
N ASN A 264 -7.22 7.38 -6.44
CA ASN A 264 -6.14 7.78 -5.54
C ASN A 264 -5.07 8.60 -6.27
N ALA A 265 -4.69 8.22 -7.49
CA ALA A 265 -3.75 8.98 -8.31
C ALA A 265 -4.26 10.40 -8.58
N ILE A 266 -5.55 10.56 -8.93
CA ILE A 266 -6.17 11.88 -9.16
C ILE A 266 -6.19 12.71 -7.87
N LYS A 267 -6.56 12.11 -6.72
CA LYS A 267 -6.54 12.79 -5.42
C LYS A 267 -5.14 13.25 -5.03
N MET A 268 -4.12 12.41 -5.24
CA MET A 268 -2.72 12.76 -4.99
C MET A 268 -2.26 13.91 -5.90
N LEU A 269 -2.62 13.87 -7.19
CA LEU A 269 -2.29 14.93 -8.13
C LEU A 269 -2.92 16.27 -7.71
N LYS A 270 -4.21 16.27 -7.37
CA LYS A 270 -4.92 17.45 -6.87
C LYS A 270 -4.25 18.03 -5.62
N SER A 271 -3.95 17.18 -4.62
CA SER A 271 -3.27 17.59 -3.39
C SER A 271 -1.91 18.23 -3.68
N ARG A 272 -1.12 17.64 -4.59
CA ARG A 272 0.19 18.19 -5.00
C ARG A 272 0.06 19.54 -5.71
N ILE A 273 -0.92 19.70 -6.60
CA ILE A 273 -1.20 20.98 -7.27
C ILE A 273 -1.60 22.05 -6.25
N ASP A 274 -2.48 21.71 -5.30
CA ASP A 274 -2.90 22.62 -4.24
C ASP A 274 -1.71 23.05 -3.35
N LEU A 275 -0.74 22.16 -3.12
CA LEU A 275 0.51 22.50 -2.40
C LEU A 275 1.38 23.47 -3.18
N ILE A 276 1.53 23.28 -4.50
CA ILE A 276 2.27 24.22 -5.36
C ILE A 276 1.60 25.59 -5.37
N ILE A 277 0.26 25.63 -5.48
CA ILE A 277 -0.51 26.88 -5.42
C ILE A 277 -0.31 27.58 -4.07
N LYS A 278 -0.42 26.84 -2.95
CA LYS A 278 -0.16 27.40 -1.61
C LYS A 278 1.28 27.89 -1.44
N PHE A 279 2.25 27.22 -2.07
CA PHE A 279 3.65 27.67 -2.08
C PHE A 279 3.77 29.00 -2.81
N LEU A 280 3.21 29.10 -4.04
CA LEU A 280 3.22 30.33 -4.84
C LEU A 280 2.57 31.52 -4.12
N HIS A 281 1.46 31.30 -3.42
CA HIS A 281 0.80 32.35 -2.62
C HIS A 281 1.59 32.82 -1.40
N LYS A 282 2.55 32.02 -0.91
CA LYS A 282 3.39 32.36 0.26
C LYS A 282 4.70 33.07 -0.11
N LEU A 283 5.01 33.23 -1.40
CA LEU A 283 6.21 33.95 -1.82
C LEU A 283 6.07 35.45 -1.55
N PRO A 284 7.14 36.13 -1.10
CA PRO A 284 7.14 37.57 -0.89
C PRO A 284 7.02 38.34 -2.23
N PRO A 285 6.62 39.63 -2.16
CA PRO A 285 6.26 40.45 -3.32
C PRO A 285 7.27 40.62 -4.48
N PRO A 286 8.61 40.49 -4.35
CA PRO A 286 9.48 40.68 -5.52
C PRO A 286 9.29 39.62 -6.62
N TYR A 287 8.47 38.58 -6.40
CA TYR A 287 8.08 37.59 -7.41
C TYR A 287 6.59 37.65 -7.81
N ALA A 288 5.77 38.44 -7.10
CA ALA A 288 4.34 38.56 -7.36
C ALA A 288 3.96 39.85 -8.09
N ALA A 289 4.84 40.86 -8.09
CA ALA A 289 4.56 42.14 -8.72
C ALA A 289 5.83 42.76 -9.32
N GLU A 290 5.98 42.66 -10.63
CA GLU A 290 6.54 43.75 -11.44
C GLU A 290 5.48 44.85 -11.70
N VAL A 291 4.35 44.84 -10.99
CA VAL A 291 3.24 45.75 -11.33
C VAL A 291 3.14 46.97 -10.43
N GLU A 292 3.22 46.97 -9.09
CA GLU A 292 3.16 48.25 -8.36
C GLU A 292 3.95 48.30 -7.03
N ALA A 293 4.90 49.24 -7.01
CA ALA A 293 5.34 50.16 -5.95
C ALA A 293 5.44 49.70 -4.48
N GLU A 294 6.68 49.82 -3.98
CA GLU A 294 7.10 50.38 -2.68
C GLU A 294 6.02 50.57 -1.60
N ALA A 295 6.01 49.71 -0.57
CA ALA A 295 5.95 50.09 0.86
C ALA A 295 5.72 48.85 1.76
N ASN A 296 6.34 48.91 2.94
CA ASN A 296 6.06 48.17 4.17
C ASN A 296 6.76 46.82 4.41
N THR A 297 7.96 46.96 4.97
CA THR A 297 8.51 46.16 6.08
C THR A 297 7.46 45.88 7.17
N GLY A 298 7.17 44.61 7.42
CA GLY A 298 6.35 44.19 8.56
C GLY A 298 5.96 42.71 8.56
N GLY A 299 6.82 41.86 9.12
CA GLY A 299 6.45 40.65 9.86
C GLY A 299 5.48 39.64 9.22
N SER A 300 5.96 38.83 8.28
CA SER A 300 5.48 37.45 8.15
C SER A 300 6.64 36.58 7.67
N ALA A 301 6.71 35.34 8.16
CA ALA A 301 7.81 34.41 7.92
C ALA A 301 8.00 34.15 6.42
N SER A 302 8.85 34.97 5.80
CA SER A 302 9.22 34.86 4.40
C SER A 302 10.14 33.64 4.26
N VAL A 303 9.60 32.53 3.77
CA VAL A 303 10.37 31.36 3.35
C VAL A 303 11.35 31.84 2.27
N GLU A 304 12.65 31.65 2.47
CA GLU A 304 13.65 31.94 1.43
C GLU A 304 13.28 31.17 0.15
N PRO A 305 13.00 31.86 -0.96
CA PRO A 305 12.49 31.21 -2.15
C PRO A 305 13.61 30.43 -2.82
N SER A 306 13.51 29.10 -2.80
CA SER A 306 14.43 28.24 -3.53
C SER A 306 14.23 28.43 -5.05
N GLN A 307 15.15 29.16 -5.67
CA GLN A 307 15.14 29.47 -7.11
C GLN A 307 15.08 28.20 -7.99
N THR A 308 15.63 27.09 -7.48
CA THR A 308 15.56 25.77 -8.13
C THR A 308 14.10 25.28 -8.25
N LEU A 309 13.27 25.45 -7.22
CA LEU A 309 11.87 25.01 -7.26
C LEU A 309 11.05 25.87 -8.22
N LEU A 310 11.26 27.19 -8.22
CA LEU A 310 10.58 28.10 -9.15
C LEU A 310 10.89 27.78 -10.61
N ARG A 311 12.16 27.47 -10.92
CA ARG A 311 12.58 27.05 -12.27
C ARG A 311 11.92 25.73 -12.69
N LEU A 312 11.83 24.76 -11.78
CA LEU A 312 11.18 23.48 -12.04
C LEU A 312 9.67 23.65 -12.27
N ILE A 313 9.00 24.50 -11.49
CA ILE A 313 7.58 24.83 -11.69
C ILE A 313 7.39 25.47 -13.07
N GLN A 314 8.22 26.45 -13.43
CA GLN A 314 8.16 27.10 -14.74
C GLN A 314 8.34 26.10 -15.88
N ALA A 315 9.32 25.20 -15.78
CA ALA A 315 9.53 24.15 -16.76
C ALA A 315 8.33 23.19 -16.88
N LEU A 316 7.66 22.88 -15.77
CA LEU A 316 6.47 22.03 -15.76
C LEU A 316 5.28 22.69 -16.49
N VAL A 317 5.07 23.99 -16.27
CA VAL A 317 4.01 24.76 -16.96
C VAL A 317 4.27 24.82 -18.46
N HIS A 318 5.52 25.09 -18.88
CA HIS A 318 5.89 25.12 -20.31
C HIS A 318 5.76 23.76 -20.99
N ARG A 319 6.02 22.67 -20.25
CA ARG A 319 5.80 21.31 -20.77
C ARG A 319 4.32 20.98 -20.92
N LEU A 320 3.45 21.49 -20.04
CA LEU A 320 2.02 21.24 -20.14
C LEU A 320 1.42 21.84 -21.42
N SER A 321 1.87 23.03 -21.84
CA SER A 321 1.45 23.63 -23.10
C SER A 321 1.93 22.88 -24.35
N LEU A 322 2.97 22.05 -24.22
CA LEU A 322 3.51 21.21 -25.31
C LEU A 322 2.82 19.85 -25.41
N VAL A 323 2.04 19.44 -24.39
CA VAL A 323 1.27 18.19 -24.42
C VAL A 323 0.03 18.32 -25.30
N GLN A 324 -0.41 19.54 -25.60
CA GLN A 324 -1.42 19.75 -26.64
C GLN A 324 -0.75 19.56 -28.01
N PRO A 325 -1.12 18.52 -28.79
CA PRO A 325 -0.54 18.29 -30.10
C PRO A 325 -0.80 19.51 -31.00
N ALA A 326 0.16 19.80 -31.88
CA ALA A 326 0.09 20.93 -32.81
C ALA A 326 -1.13 20.83 -33.76
N ASP A 327 -1.62 19.61 -34.01
CA ASP A 327 -2.89 19.34 -34.70
C ASP A 327 -3.92 18.77 -33.71
N ALA A 328 -4.75 19.67 -33.20
CA ALA A 328 -5.80 19.33 -32.23
C ALA A 328 -6.99 18.57 -32.87
N GLU A 329 -7.12 18.58 -34.20
CA GLU A 329 -8.22 17.91 -34.90
C GLU A 329 -7.84 16.46 -35.23
N GLU A 330 -6.62 16.22 -35.71
CA GLU A 330 -6.11 14.87 -35.97
C GLU A 330 -6.10 14.01 -34.67
N PHE A 331 -5.67 14.60 -33.55
CA PHE A 331 -5.69 13.94 -32.25
C PHE A 331 -7.10 13.57 -31.76
N LYS A 332 -8.10 14.42 -32.01
CA LYS A 332 -9.50 14.11 -31.63
C LYS A 332 -10.06 12.98 -32.48
N GLU A 333 -9.75 12.97 -33.78
CA GLU A 333 -10.15 11.87 -34.65
C GLU A 333 -9.52 10.55 -34.21
N GLU A 334 -8.24 10.56 -33.87
CA GLU A 334 -7.54 9.38 -33.35
C GLU A 334 -8.16 8.89 -32.02
N LEU A 335 -8.41 9.80 -31.08
CA LEU A 335 -9.07 9.49 -29.81
C LEU A 335 -10.47 8.85 -30.01
N LEU A 336 -11.25 9.39 -30.94
CA LEU A 336 -12.58 8.84 -31.26
C LEU A 336 -12.49 7.45 -31.90
N ARG A 337 -11.48 7.20 -32.73
CA ARG A 337 -11.23 5.87 -33.32
C ARG A 337 -10.86 4.87 -32.22
N GLU A 338 -9.97 5.24 -31.31
CA GLU A 338 -9.61 4.38 -30.17
C GLU A 338 -10.79 4.09 -29.24
N GLU A 339 -11.63 5.10 -28.95
CA GLU A 339 -12.84 4.91 -28.14
C GLU A 339 -13.81 3.92 -28.79
N ASN A 340 -14.01 4.05 -30.11
CA ASN A 340 -14.84 3.14 -30.87
C ASN A 340 -14.28 1.71 -30.84
N ASP A 341 -12.96 1.54 -31.01
CA ASP A 341 -12.31 0.23 -30.95
C ASP A 341 -12.49 -0.44 -29.57
N VAL A 342 -12.29 0.31 -28.48
CA VAL A 342 -12.53 -0.18 -27.12
C VAL A 342 -14.01 -0.54 -26.90
N SER A 343 -14.94 0.27 -27.41
CA SER A 343 -16.38 0.01 -27.35
C SER A 343 -16.76 -1.28 -28.10
N VAL A 344 -16.20 -1.50 -29.29
CA VAL A 344 -16.42 -2.72 -30.08
C VAL A 344 -15.88 -3.94 -29.35
N ILE A 345 -14.69 -3.85 -28.75
CA ILE A 345 -14.12 -4.94 -27.93
C ILE A 345 -15.00 -5.22 -26.72
N MET A 346 -15.52 -4.19 -26.04
CA MET A 346 -16.43 -4.35 -24.91
C MET A 346 -17.74 -5.04 -25.33
N LEU A 347 -18.34 -4.63 -26.45
CA LEU A 347 -19.55 -5.27 -27.00
C LEU A 347 -19.29 -6.74 -27.36
N LEU A 348 -18.13 -7.04 -27.96
CA LEU A 348 -17.72 -8.41 -28.26
C LEU A 348 -17.56 -9.24 -26.98
N ASN A 349 -16.95 -8.68 -25.94
CA ASN A 349 -16.80 -9.35 -24.65
C ASN A 349 -18.16 -9.65 -24.02
N GLN A 350 -19.08 -8.68 -24.00
CA GLN A 350 -20.45 -8.89 -23.53
C GLN A 350 -21.20 -9.95 -24.33
N LEU A 351 -20.98 -10.03 -25.65
CA LEU A 351 -21.57 -11.06 -26.48
C LEU A 351 -21.00 -12.44 -26.14
N MET A 352 -19.67 -12.54 -25.95
CA MET A 352 -19.02 -13.78 -25.54
C MET A 352 -19.46 -14.24 -24.14
N GLU A 353 -19.65 -13.33 -23.19
CA GLU A 353 -20.14 -13.64 -21.84
C GLU A 353 -21.60 -14.12 -21.87
N ARG A 354 -22.43 -13.58 -22.77
CA ARG A 354 -23.85 -13.98 -22.90
C ARG A 354 -24.04 -15.33 -23.60
N VAL A 355 -23.12 -15.76 -24.47
CA VAL A 355 -23.23 -17.03 -25.22
C VAL A 355 -23.35 -18.27 -24.32
N PRO A 356 -22.53 -18.45 -23.26
CA PRO A 356 -22.71 -19.51 -22.27
C PRO A 356 -24.08 -19.48 -21.60
N GLY A 357 -24.56 -18.30 -21.20
CA GLY A 357 -25.87 -18.12 -20.60
C GLY A 357 -27.01 -18.54 -21.54
N THR A 358 -26.95 -18.13 -22.81
CA THR A 358 -27.93 -18.55 -23.82
C THR A 358 -27.90 -20.06 -24.07
N ARG A 359 -26.70 -20.67 -24.10
CA ARG A 359 -26.54 -22.13 -24.21
C ARG A 359 -27.15 -22.86 -23.02
N GLU A 360 -26.98 -22.33 -21.81
CA GLU A 360 -27.56 -22.91 -20.60
C GLU A 360 -29.09 -22.83 -20.59
N VAL A 361 -29.65 -21.68 -21.01
CA VAL A 361 -31.11 -21.53 -21.19
C VAL A 361 -31.63 -22.51 -22.23
N GLY A 362 -30.93 -22.70 -23.35
CA GLY A 362 -31.29 -23.69 -24.37
C GLY A 362 -31.30 -25.14 -23.83
N LYS A 363 -30.31 -25.50 -23.01
CA LYS A 363 -30.27 -26.82 -22.34
C LYS A 363 -31.44 -26.99 -21.37
N LYS A 364 -31.72 -25.98 -20.54
CA LYS A 364 -32.85 -26.00 -19.58
C LYS A 364 -34.19 -26.08 -20.31
N PHE A 365 -34.36 -25.33 -21.40
CA PHE A 365 -35.56 -25.36 -22.21
C PHE A 365 -35.78 -26.74 -22.85
N SER A 366 -34.75 -27.33 -23.44
CA SER A 366 -34.81 -28.68 -24.02
C SER A 366 -35.17 -29.74 -22.97
N ALA A 367 -34.60 -29.65 -21.77
CA ALA A 367 -34.94 -30.57 -20.66
C ALA A 367 -36.41 -30.41 -20.20
N VAL A 368 -36.90 -29.17 -20.10
CA VAL A 368 -38.30 -28.88 -19.74
C VAL A 368 -39.27 -29.36 -20.82
N GLU A 369 -38.93 -29.17 -22.09
CA GLU A 369 -39.76 -29.62 -23.21
C GLU A 369 -39.79 -31.15 -23.33
N ALA A 370 -38.65 -31.82 -23.14
CA ALA A 370 -38.58 -33.27 -23.04
C ALA A 370 -39.40 -33.80 -21.85
N GLY A 371 -39.31 -33.15 -20.69
CA GLY A 371 -40.12 -33.50 -19.51
C GLY A 371 -41.63 -33.31 -19.74
N LYS A 372 -42.02 -32.21 -20.39
CA LYS A 372 -43.43 -31.92 -20.74
C LYS A 372 -43.99 -32.93 -21.74
N ASN A 373 -43.18 -33.35 -22.72
CA ASN A 373 -43.56 -34.37 -23.69
C ASN A 373 -43.65 -35.77 -23.06
N ALA A 374 -42.72 -36.12 -22.17
CA ALA A 374 -42.79 -37.37 -21.40
C ALA A 374 -44.05 -37.42 -20.50
N GLN A 375 -44.40 -36.30 -19.87
CA GLN A 375 -45.61 -36.19 -19.04
C GLN A 375 -46.90 -36.22 -19.87
N LYS A 376 -46.90 -35.67 -21.09
CA LYS A 376 -48.01 -35.84 -22.05
C LYS A 376 -48.14 -37.29 -22.53
N GLN A 377 -47.04 -37.99 -22.81
CA GLN A 377 -47.07 -39.40 -23.19
C GLN A 377 -47.59 -40.30 -22.06
N GLN A 378 -47.19 -40.07 -20.81
CA GLN A 378 -47.75 -40.79 -19.66
C GLN A 378 -49.25 -40.55 -19.47
N ARG A 379 -49.74 -39.34 -19.74
CA ARG A 379 -51.18 -39.04 -19.71
C ARG A 379 -51.95 -39.70 -20.86
N ALA A 380 -51.35 -39.79 -22.05
CA ALA A 380 -51.95 -40.47 -23.20
C ALA A 380 -51.98 -42.00 -23.03
N SER A 381 -50.95 -42.60 -22.43
CA SER A 381 -50.93 -44.05 -22.14
C SER A 381 -51.85 -44.46 -20.98
N GLY A 382 -52.21 -43.53 -20.09
CA GLY A 382 -53.13 -43.78 -18.97
C GLY A 382 -54.62 -43.72 -19.34
N GLN A 383 -54.98 -43.33 -20.58
CA GLN A 383 -56.36 -43.10 -21.01
C GLN A 383 -56.78 -43.98 -22.22
N GLY A 384 -56.09 -45.11 -22.43
CA GLY A 384 -56.30 -45.99 -23.59
C GLY A 384 -56.41 -47.48 -23.28
N GLY A 385 -56.86 -47.88 -22.08
CA GLY A 385 -56.86 -49.29 -21.68
C GLY A 385 -57.96 -49.69 -20.71
N SER A 386 -59.23 -49.52 -21.09
CA SER A 386 -60.35 -50.11 -20.35
C SER A 386 -61.42 -50.67 -21.29
N GLN A 387 -61.11 -51.74 -22.03
CA GLN A 387 -62.10 -52.63 -22.63
C GLN A 387 -61.65 -54.10 -22.56
N HIS A 388 -62.15 -54.80 -21.54
CA HIS A 388 -62.88 -56.06 -21.61
C HIS A 388 -62.42 -57.19 -22.57
N PHE A 389 -61.89 -58.29 -22.01
CA PHE A 389 -62.20 -59.72 -22.26
C PHE A 389 -61.23 -60.53 -21.38
N GLY A 390 -61.62 -61.48 -20.54
CA GLY A 390 -62.34 -62.70 -20.90
C GLY A 390 -61.39 -63.89 -20.66
N SER A 391 -61.78 -64.76 -19.73
CA SER A 391 -61.07 -65.93 -19.20
C SER A 391 -60.41 -66.87 -20.21
N MET A 392 -59.28 -67.49 -19.83
CA MET A 392 -59.11 -68.95 -19.59
C MET A 392 -57.64 -69.35 -19.68
N SER A 393 -57.10 -69.90 -18.58
CA SER A 393 -55.96 -70.83 -18.65
C SER A 393 -56.43 -72.16 -19.23
N PRO A 394 -55.51 -72.94 -19.84
CA PRO A 394 -55.16 -74.16 -19.12
C PRO A 394 -53.67 -74.51 -19.12
N ALA A 395 -53.39 -75.37 -18.13
CA ALA A 395 -52.21 -76.12 -17.76
C ALA A 395 -51.28 -76.67 -18.88
N GLY A 396 -49.99 -76.72 -18.54
CA GLY A 396 -49.02 -77.79 -18.85
C GLY A 396 -47.97 -77.74 -17.73
N VAL A 397 -47.70 -78.75 -16.88
CA VAL A 397 -47.32 -80.15 -17.09
C VAL A 397 -46.07 -80.31 -17.96
N LEU A 398 -44.95 -80.45 -17.24
CA LEU A 398 -43.82 -81.38 -17.44
C LEU A 398 -43.36 -81.67 -18.88
N LEU A 399 -42.15 -81.20 -19.20
CA LEU A 399 -40.94 -82.04 -19.21
C LEU A 399 -39.68 -81.17 -19.14
#